data_AF-A0A347ZNW0-F1
#
_entry.id   AF-A0A347ZNW0-F1
#
_cell.length_a   1.000
_cell.length_b   1.000
_cell.length_c   1.000
_cell.angle_alpha   90.00
_cell.angle_beta   90.00
_cell.angle_gamma   90.00
#
_symmetry.space_group_name_H-M   'P 1'
#
loop_
_entity.id
_entity.type
_entity.pdbx_description
1 polymer ?
#
loop_
_entity_poly.entity_id
_entity_poly.type
_entity_poly.pdbx_seq_one_letter_code
_entity_poly.pdbx_strand_id
1 'polypeptide(L)'
;MRVKRKPILIIAFLIMALLAVYGTVAAQSNSDDPAVVITFFWREGCSHCAEEKPFLQELMAQYPQIYLRAYEVYDSQANLDYLFALGDAMSFETSGVPVTVIGDQAWVGFSDEIGTELSAAVAACSNDGCGDPADKFGLDTSGTVRSLQTAGETAADTESTTSPFVWVLAVVALVLVAYGVGALLRQAKKKPARKRH
;
A
#
# COMPACT_ATOMS: atom_id res chain seq x y z
N MET A 1 -5.97 -42.09 -37.54
CA MET A 1 -6.27 -40.64 -37.66
C MET A 1 -5.03 -39.84 -37.24
N ARG A 2 -4.32 -39.20 -38.18
CA ARG A 2 -3.16 -38.33 -37.84
C ARG A 2 -3.71 -37.00 -37.32
N VAL A 3 -3.88 -36.89 -36.00
CA VAL A 3 -4.19 -35.61 -35.35
C VAL A 3 -3.11 -34.62 -35.77
N LYS A 4 -3.48 -33.58 -36.51
CA LYS A 4 -2.55 -32.51 -36.92
C LYS A 4 -1.96 -31.97 -35.63
N ARG A 5 -0.66 -32.17 -35.40
CA ARG A 5 0.05 -31.75 -34.16
C ARG A 5 0.35 -30.24 -34.11
N LYS A 6 0.21 -29.55 -35.25
CA LYS A 6 0.51 -28.12 -35.40
C LYS A 6 -0.36 -27.14 -34.58
N PRO A 7 -1.69 -27.32 -34.42
CA PRO A 7 -2.50 -26.45 -33.56
C PRO A 7 -2.32 -26.77 -32.06
N ILE A 8 -1.90 -27.98 -31.69
CA ILE A 8 -1.67 -28.37 -30.29
C ILE A 8 -0.49 -27.59 -29.71
N LEU A 9 0.59 -27.41 -30.50
CA LEU A 9 1.76 -26.62 -30.09
C LEU A 9 1.44 -25.13 -29.91
N ILE A 10 0.58 -24.57 -30.77
CA ILE A 10 0.18 -23.16 -30.68
C ILE A 10 -0.72 -22.93 -29.44
N ILE A 11 -1.64 -23.85 -29.17
CA ILE A 11 -2.50 -23.79 -27.98
C ILE A 11 -1.67 -23.94 -26.70
N ALA A 12 -0.70 -24.86 -26.68
CA ALA A 12 0.20 -25.02 -25.53
C ALA A 12 1.05 -23.76 -25.27
N PHE A 13 1.55 -23.10 -26.33
CA PHE A 13 2.31 -21.87 -26.21
C PHE A 13 1.45 -20.69 -25.71
N LEU A 14 0.21 -20.57 -26.18
CA LEU A 14 -0.74 -19.56 -25.69
C LEU A 14 -1.13 -19.78 -24.22
N ILE A 15 -1.32 -21.03 -23.80
CA ILE A 15 -1.60 -21.37 -22.39
C ILE A 15 -0.38 -21.05 -21.51
N MET A 16 0.84 -21.35 -21.96
CA MET A 16 2.07 -21.03 -21.23
C MET A 16 2.27 -19.50 -21.09
N ALA A 17 2.02 -18.74 -22.17
CA ALA A 17 2.10 -17.28 -22.14
C ALA A 17 1.03 -16.66 -21.23
N LEU A 18 -0.18 -17.23 -21.22
CA LEU A 18 -1.26 -16.80 -20.34
C LEU A 18 -0.90 -17.05 -18.86
N LEU A 19 -0.35 -18.23 -18.53
CA LEU A 19 0.11 -18.56 -17.18
C LEU A 19 1.26 -17.65 -16.70
N ALA A 20 2.15 -17.23 -17.60
CA ALA A 20 3.23 -16.31 -17.28
C ALA A 20 2.74 -14.89 -16.91
N VAL A 21 1.60 -14.45 -17.47
CA VAL A 21 0.98 -13.14 -17.14
C VAL A 21 0.25 -13.18 -15.80
N TYR A 22 -0.31 -14.33 -15.39
CA TYR A 22 -0.95 -14.48 -14.08
C TYR A 22 0.04 -14.57 -12.91
N GLY A 23 1.30 -14.95 -13.17
CA GLY A 23 2.29 -15.22 -12.13
C GLY A 23 2.88 -14.00 -11.41
N THR A 24 2.57 -12.76 -11.82
CA THR A 24 3.18 -11.54 -11.27
C THR A 24 2.28 -10.73 -10.32
N VAL A 25 1.09 -11.23 -9.96
CA VAL A 25 0.13 -10.54 -9.05
C VAL A 25 0.27 -10.99 -7.59
N ALA A 26 1.48 -11.32 -7.16
CA ALA A 26 1.78 -11.64 -5.76
C ALA A 26 3.05 -10.94 -5.30
N ALA A 27 3.03 -9.61 -5.30
CA ALA A 27 3.79 -8.84 -4.33
C ALA A 27 2.81 -8.45 -3.20
N GLN A 28 2.38 -9.45 -2.42
CA GLN A 28 1.89 -9.15 -1.09
C GLN A 28 3.15 -8.92 -0.26
N SER A 29 3.29 -7.72 0.30
CA SER A 29 4.27 -7.46 1.35
C SER A 29 4.05 -8.51 2.43
N ASN A 30 4.98 -9.45 2.58
CA ASN A 30 4.97 -10.32 3.75
C ASN A 30 5.16 -9.38 4.94
N SER A 31 4.13 -9.27 5.77
CA SER A 31 4.14 -8.55 7.04
C SER A 31 4.96 -9.29 8.11
N ASP A 32 6.06 -9.93 7.69
CA ASP A 32 7.02 -10.63 8.55
C ASP A 32 8.15 -9.70 9.03
N ASP A 33 8.30 -8.51 8.42
CA ASP A 33 9.23 -7.50 8.92
C ASP A 33 8.69 -6.90 10.24
N PRO A 34 9.54 -6.73 11.27
CA PRO A 34 9.10 -6.21 12.55
C PRO A 34 8.55 -4.78 12.38
N ALA A 35 7.25 -4.60 12.64
CA ALA A 35 6.59 -3.32 12.45
C ALA A 35 7.15 -2.25 13.40
N VAL A 36 7.57 -1.11 12.84
CA VAL A 36 7.98 0.07 13.60
C VAL A 36 6.85 1.09 13.51
N VAL A 37 6.03 1.21 14.55
CA VAL A 37 4.97 2.21 14.59
C VAL A 37 5.51 3.48 15.24
N ILE A 38 5.41 4.60 14.53
CA ILE A 38 5.72 5.93 15.06
C ILE A 38 4.39 6.64 15.29
N THR A 39 4.09 6.99 16.53
CA THR A 39 2.94 7.83 16.86
C THR A 39 3.41 9.28 16.97
N PHE A 40 2.89 10.15 16.10
CA PHE A 40 3.30 11.56 16.00
C PHE A 40 2.10 12.48 16.25
N PHE A 41 2.14 13.25 17.32
CA PHE A 41 1.13 14.26 17.64
C PHE A 41 1.62 15.64 17.20
N TRP A 42 0.77 16.36 16.47
CA TRP A 42 1.14 17.64 15.85
C TRP A 42 -0.04 18.60 15.80
N ARG A 43 0.21 19.84 15.37
CA ARG A 43 -0.85 20.78 14.99
C ARG A 43 -0.45 21.70 13.85
N GLU A 44 -1.43 22.28 13.18
CA GLU A 44 -1.19 23.33 12.17
C GLU A 44 -0.55 24.59 12.81
N GLY A 45 0.38 25.23 12.10
CA GLY A 45 1.09 26.42 12.60
C GLY A 45 2.16 26.17 13.68
N CYS A 46 2.49 24.91 13.97
CA CYS A 46 3.58 24.52 14.86
C CYS A 46 4.93 24.49 14.11
N SER A 47 5.88 25.37 14.48
CA SER A 47 7.19 25.45 13.82
C SER A 47 7.99 24.15 13.93
N HIS A 48 8.10 23.58 15.14
CA HIS A 48 8.85 22.35 15.37
C HIS A 48 8.20 21.13 14.69
N CYS A 49 6.87 21.09 14.61
CA CYS A 49 6.16 20.03 13.88
C CYS A 49 6.46 20.12 12.36
N ALA A 50 6.63 21.33 11.82
CA ALA A 50 6.97 21.54 10.42
C ALA A 50 8.42 21.12 10.10
N GLU A 51 9.31 21.10 11.10
CA GLU A 51 10.68 20.59 10.99
C GLU A 51 10.72 19.05 11.15
N GLU A 52 9.98 18.50 12.11
CA GLU A 52 9.99 17.05 12.38
C GLU A 52 9.30 16.24 11.29
N LYS A 53 8.20 16.74 10.73
CA LYS A 53 7.42 16.03 9.70
C LYS A 53 8.27 15.59 8.48
N PRO A 54 9.06 16.46 7.82
CA PRO A 54 9.93 16.02 6.72
C PRO A 54 11.02 15.05 7.20
N PHE A 55 11.57 15.24 8.40
CA PHE A 55 12.53 14.31 8.98
C PHE A 55 11.94 12.89 9.14
N LEU A 56 10.72 12.77 9.67
CA LEU A 56 10.02 11.48 9.77
C LEU A 56 9.73 10.88 8.38
N GLN A 57 9.41 11.70 7.38
CA GLN A 57 9.24 11.23 6.00
C GLN A 57 10.54 10.68 5.40
N GLU A 58 11.69 11.31 5.69
CA GLU A 58 13.00 10.81 5.28
C GLU A 58 13.36 9.50 5.98
N LEU A 59 13.00 9.34 7.26
CA LEU A 59 13.15 8.07 7.97
C LEU A 59 12.29 6.97 7.35
N MET A 60 11.03 7.26 6.99
CA MET A 60 10.14 6.30 6.34
C MET A 60 10.68 5.84 4.98
N ALA A 61 11.37 6.73 4.24
CA ALA A 61 12.02 6.36 2.99
C ALA A 61 13.21 5.41 3.20
N GLN A 62 13.90 5.50 4.35
CA GLN A 62 15.03 4.64 4.71
C GLN A 62 14.59 3.32 5.33
N TYR A 63 13.49 3.33 6.08
CA TYR A 63 12.93 2.19 6.80
C TYR A 63 11.48 1.97 6.33
N PRO A 64 11.25 1.26 5.21
CA PRO A 64 9.92 1.09 4.62
C PRO A 64 8.94 0.29 5.49
N GLN A 65 9.42 -0.36 6.55
CA GLN A 65 8.61 -1.02 7.58
C GLN A 65 8.04 -0.05 8.64
N ILE A 66 8.34 1.25 8.55
CA ILE A 66 7.76 2.27 9.43
C ILE A 66 6.30 2.52 9.06
N TYR A 67 5.44 2.49 10.08
CA TYR A 67 4.06 2.94 10.02
C TYR A 67 3.93 4.23 10.83
N LEU A 68 3.93 5.38 10.15
CA LEU A 68 3.67 6.67 10.79
C LEU A 68 2.17 6.86 11.03
N ARG A 69 1.79 7.07 12.29
CA ARG A 69 0.44 7.41 12.74
C ARG A 69 0.45 8.86 13.24
N ALA A 70 0.06 9.78 12.36
CA ALA A 70 0.04 11.21 12.68
C ALA A 70 -1.34 11.66 13.17
N TYR A 71 -1.39 12.31 14.33
CA TYR A 71 -2.61 12.79 14.99
C TYR A 71 -2.53 14.31 15.18
N GLU A 72 -3.40 15.04 14.50
CA GLU A 72 -3.57 16.48 14.71
C GLU A 72 -4.38 16.70 16.00
N VAL A 73 -3.87 17.46 16.97
CA VAL A 73 -4.47 17.55 18.31
C VAL A 73 -5.29 18.82 18.57
N TYR A 74 -5.24 19.82 17.69
CA TYR A 74 -5.95 21.08 17.90
C TYR A 74 -7.42 20.98 17.46
N ASP A 75 -7.67 20.36 16.31
CA ASP A 75 -9.01 20.24 15.73
C ASP A 75 -9.71 18.92 16.11
N SER A 76 -9.03 18.04 16.85
CA SER A 76 -9.56 16.74 17.28
C SER A 76 -9.36 16.51 18.78
N GLN A 77 -10.46 16.65 19.54
CA GLN A 77 -10.48 16.35 20.98
C GLN A 77 -10.07 14.90 21.25
N ALA A 78 -10.52 13.94 20.43
CA ALA A 78 -10.17 12.53 20.61
C ALA A 78 -8.66 12.27 20.43
N ASN A 79 -8.01 12.99 19.52
CA ASN A 79 -6.55 12.90 19.35
C ASN A 79 -5.80 13.51 20.55
N LEU A 80 -6.32 14.62 21.08
CA LEU A 80 -5.76 15.24 22.28
C LEU A 80 -5.93 14.35 23.52
N ASP A 81 -7.09 13.72 23.69
CA ASP A 81 -7.35 12.76 24.76
C ASP A 81 -6.41 11.55 24.65
N TYR A 82 -6.15 11.07 23.43
CA TYR A 82 -5.19 10.00 23.19
C TYR A 82 -3.75 10.41 23.56
N LEU A 83 -3.33 11.64 23.23
CA LEU A 83 -2.02 12.17 23.66
C LEU A 83 -1.88 12.14 25.19
N PHE A 84 -2.89 12.60 25.93
CA PHE A 84 -2.85 12.61 27.38
C PHE A 84 -2.89 11.19 27.98
N ALA A 85 -3.70 10.30 27.42
CA ALA A 85 -3.74 8.90 27.87
C ALA A 85 -2.40 8.18 27.68
N LEU A 86 -1.68 8.46 26.59
CA LEU A 86 -0.30 7.99 26.40
C LEU A 86 0.66 8.62 27.42
N GLY A 87 0.54 9.93 27.65
CA GLY A 87 1.31 10.64 28.68
C GLY A 87 1.19 9.97 30.05
N ASP A 88 -0.05 9.69 30.48
CA ASP A 88 -0.34 9.00 31.73
C ASP A 88 0.24 7.58 31.76
N ALA A 89 0.05 6.80 30.69
CA ALA A 89 0.53 5.42 30.61
C ALA A 89 2.07 5.32 30.61
N MET A 90 2.75 6.29 30.00
CA MET A 90 4.20 6.33 29.85
C MET A 90 4.89 7.25 30.88
N SER A 91 4.12 7.88 31.77
CA SER A 91 4.62 8.82 32.79
C SER A 91 5.40 10.02 32.23
N PHE A 92 4.92 10.61 31.13
CA PHE A 92 5.40 11.90 30.62
C PHE A 92 4.28 12.94 30.60
N GLU A 93 4.66 14.21 30.73
CA GLU A 93 3.75 15.34 30.60
C GLU A 93 4.12 16.18 29.38
N THR A 94 3.13 16.81 28.77
CA THR A 94 3.36 17.78 27.70
C THR A 94 2.36 18.93 27.79
N SER A 95 2.82 20.13 27.47
CA SER A 95 1.98 21.31 27.27
C SER A 95 1.87 21.71 25.79
N GLY A 96 2.40 20.89 24.87
CA GLY A 96 2.50 21.25 23.47
C GLY A 96 2.87 20.09 22.56
N VAL A 97 3.12 20.44 21.30
CA VAL A 97 3.50 19.54 20.22
C VAL A 97 4.74 20.10 19.51
N PRO A 98 5.54 19.26 18.82
CA PRO A 98 5.29 17.84 18.56
C PRO A 98 5.51 16.93 19.77
N VAL A 99 4.83 15.78 19.75
CA VAL A 99 5.15 14.63 20.63
C VAL A 99 5.26 13.40 19.76
N THR A 100 6.38 12.69 19.89
CA THR A 100 6.65 11.48 19.11
C THR A 100 6.89 10.31 20.04
N VAL A 101 6.25 9.18 19.75
CA VAL A 101 6.36 7.95 20.54
C VAL A 101 6.77 6.80 19.62
N ILE A 102 7.83 6.10 20.02
CA ILE A 102 8.35 4.92 19.32
C ILE A 102 8.64 3.85 20.37
N GLY A 103 7.92 2.73 20.32
CA GLY A 103 8.01 1.69 21.35
C GLY A 103 7.71 2.24 22.74
N ASP A 104 8.71 2.19 23.63
CA ASP A 104 8.62 2.62 25.04
C ASP A 104 9.18 4.00 25.31
N GLN A 105 9.51 4.74 24.25
CA GLN A 105 10.16 6.04 24.36
C GLN A 105 9.25 7.12 23.79
N ALA A 106 9.23 8.26 24.47
CA ALA A 106 8.49 9.45 24.09
C ALA A 106 9.42 10.66 24.09
N TRP A 107 9.25 11.53 23.09
CA TRP A 107 9.96 12.79 22.93
C TRP A 107 8.97 13.93 22.82
N VAL A 108 9.22 15.02 23.54
CA VAL A 108 8.41 16.24 23.50
C VAL A 108 9.26 17.35 22.87
N GLY A 109 8.76 17.92 21.78
CA GLY A 109 9.49 18.87 20.94
C GLY A 109 10.36 18.20 19.89
N PHE A 110 11.06 19.01 19.11
CA PHE A 110 11.99 18.54 18.08
C PHE A 110 13.22 19.43 18.00
N SER A 111 14.38 18.79 17.78
CA SER A 111 15.70 19.40 17.57
C SER A 111 16.60 18.39 16.85
N ASP A 112 17.77 18.81 16.37
CA ASP A 112 18.74 17.90 15.73
C ASP A 112 19.18 16.75 16.67
N GLU A 113 19.28 17.03 17.97
CA GLU A 113 19.59 16.03 18.99
C GLU A 113 18.46 15.00 19.11
N ILE A 114 17.21 15.47 19.22
CA ILE A 114 16.03 14.58 19.24
C ILE A 114 15.91 13.79 17.94
N GLY A 115 16.20 14.38 16.77
CA GLY A 115 16.23 13.66 15.49
C GLY A 115 17.26 12.53 15.48
N THR A 116 18.41 12.72 16.12
CA THR A 116 19.41 11.66 16.29
C THR A 116 18.88 10.54 17.19
N GLU A 117 18.20 10.87 18.28
CA GLU A 117 17.57 9.91 19.18
C GLU A 117 16.44 9.12 18.50
N LEU A 118 15.57 9.78 17.74
CA LEU A 118 14.50 9.15 16.96
C LEU A 118 15.07 8.16 15.95
N SER A 119 16.14 8.55 15.23
CA SER A 119 16.82 7.66 14.29
C SER A 119 17.38 6.41 14.97
N ALA A 120 17.97 6.58 16.15
CA ALA A 120 18.50 5.47 16.94
C ALA A 120 17.39 4.54 17.44
N ALA A 121 16.26 5.10 17.90
CA ALA A 121 15.09 4.33 18.34
C ALA A 121 14.48 3.53 17.19
N VAL A 122 14.31 4.14 16.02
CA VAL A 122 13.89 3.43 14.79
C VAL A 122 14.84 2.29 14.48
N ALA A 123 16.15 2.54 14.45
CA ALA A 123 17.14 1.52 14.12
C ALA A 123 17.12 0.34 15.12
N ALA A 124 16.87 0.61 16.41
CA ALA A 124 16.67 -0.42 17.41
C ALA A 124 15.39 -1.24 17.13
N CYS A 125 14.28 -0.55 16.89
CA CYS A 125 12.99 -1.16 16.58
C CYS A 125 12.98 -1.94 15.26
N SER A 126 13.82 -1.59 14.29
CA SER A 126 13.88 -2.26 13.00
C SER A 126 14.40 -3.70 13.07
N ASN A 127 15.09 -4.10 14.14
CA ASN A 127 15.61 -5.46 14.28
C ASN A 127 14.59 -6.41 14.91
N ASP A 128 13.93 -5.98 15.98
CA ASP A 128 13.09 -6.83 16.82
C ASP A 128 11.59 -6.46 16.77
N GLY A 129 11.27 -5.27 16.27
CA GLY A 129 9.92 -4.71 16.26
C GLY A 129 9.58 -4.09 17.59
N CYS A 130 8.95 -2.92 17.55
CA CYS A 130 8.47 -2.23 18.75
C CYS A 130 6.95 -2.26 18.91
N GLY A 131 6.22 -2.63 17.85
CA GLY A 131 4.76 -2.64 17.85
C GLY A 131 4.15 -1.24 17.97
N ASP A 132 2.84 -1.19 18.15
CA ASP A 132 2.10 0.05 18.37
C ASP A 132 2.06 0.40 19.88
N PRO A 133 2.45 1.63 20.28
CA PRO A 133 2.25 2.11 21.64
C PRO A 133 0.80 1.97 22.14
N ALA A 134 -0.21 2.21 21.30
CA ALA A 134 -1.62 2.06 21.69
C ALA A 134 -1.95 0.63 22.11
N ASP A 135 -1.51 -0.35 21.31
CA ASP A 135 -1.76 -1.76 21.57
C ASP A 135 -1.04 -2.21 22.85
N LYS A 136 0.18 -1.73 23.06
CA LYS A 136 0.99 -2.06 24.23
C LYS A 136 0.36 -1.56 25.53
N PHE A 137 -0.15 -0.34 25.54
CA PHE A 137 -0.77 0.27 26.71
C PHE A 137 -2.28 0.05 26.80
N GLY A 138 -2.88 -0.67 25.84
CA GLY A 138 -4.31 -0.99 25.83
C GLY A 138 -5.21 0.25 25.67
N LEU A 139 -4.76 1.22 24.89
CA LEU A 139 -5.45 2.49 24.69
C LEU A 139 -6.48 2.38 23.56
N ASP A 140 -7.71 2.84 23.83
CA ASP A 140 -8.75 2.86 22.80
C ASP A 140 -8.54 4.04 21.84
N THR A 141 -8.11 3.75 20.62
CA THR A 141 -7.94 4.76 19.57
C THR A 141 -9.13 4.82 18.60
N SER A 142 -10.25 4.13 18.85
CA SER A 142 -11.37 4.01 17.90
C SER A 142 -12.02 5.36 17.55
N GLY A 143 -11.91 6.35 18.43
CA GLY A 143 -12.42 7.72 18.21
C GLY A 143 -11.41 8.67 17.54
N THR A 144 -10.16 8.25 17.36
CA THR A 144 -9.09 9.11 16.82
C THR A 144 -9.14 9.21 15.30
N VAL A 145 -8.61 10.30 14.75
CA VAL A 145 -8.50 10.53 13.30
C VAL A 145 -7.04 10.74 12.93
N ARG A 146 -6.55 9.96 11.96
CA ARG A 146 -5.17 10.04 11.45
C ARG A 146 -5.10 10.96 10.24
N SER A 147 -4.18 11.91 10.26
CA SER A 147 -3.97 12.84 9.13
C SER A 147 -2.99 12.30 8.09
N LEU A 148 -2.12 11.36 8.48
CA LEU A 148 -1.15 10.70 7.61
C LEU A 148 -1.13 9.22 7.96
N GLN A 149 -1.50 8.40 6.99
CA GLN A 149 -1.37 6.95 7.05
C GLN A 149 -0.60 6.55 5.81
N THR A 150 0.71 6.38 5.94
CA THR A 150 1.54 5.94 4.82
C THR A 150 2.52 4.87 5.28
N ALA A 151 2.00 3.66 5.46
CA ALA A 151 2.54 2.49 4.79
C ALA A 151 1.35 1.56 4.56
N GLY A 152 0.78 1.59 3.35
CA GLY A 152 -0.18 0.58 2.89
C GLY A 152 -1.68 0.77 3.16
N GLU A 153 -2.12 1.84 3.84
CA GLU A 153 -3.57 2.10 4.03
C GLU A 153 -4.05 3.29 3.20
N THR A 154 -3.98 3.14 1.88
CA THR A 154 -4.88 3.88 0.98
C THR A 154 -5.96 2.91 0.52
N ALA A 155 -7.11 3.03 1.18
CA ALA A 155 -8.45 2.89 0.61
C ALA A 155 -8.53 2.08 -0.70
N ALA A 156 -8.84 0.79 -0.53
CA ALA A 156 -9.79 0.15 -1.41
C ALA A 156 -11.10 0.94 -1.34
N ASP A 157 -11.25 1.94 -2.21
CA ASP A 157 -12.53 2.41 -2.78
C ASP A 157 -12.26 3.63 -3.67
N THR A 158 -11.65 3.40 -4.83
CA THR A 158 -12.08 4.03 -6.08
C THR A 158 -11.71 3.08 -7.20
N GLU A 159 -12.74 2.57 -7.88
CA GLU A 159 -12.63 1.71 -9.05
C GLU A 159 -11.71 2.31 -10.13
N SER A 160 -10.48 1.84 -10.18
CA SER A 160 -9.78 1.63 -11.44
C SER A 160 -8.89 0.41 -11.33
N THR A 161 -9.53 -0.68 -10.89
CA THR A 161 -9.05 -2.01 -11.16
C THR A 161 -9.06 -2.15 -12.67
N THR A 162 -7.89 -1.96 -13.30
CA THR A 162 -7.59 -2.58 -14.59
C THR A 162 -7.50 -4.07 -14.30
N SER A 163 -8.67 -4.65 -14.05
CA SER A 163 -8.81 -6.02 -13.60
C SER A 163 -8.20 -6.91 -14.67
N PRO A 164 -7.47 -7.98 -14.29
CA PRO A 164 -6.95 -8.93 -15.26
C PRO A 164 -8.09 -9.47 -16.17
N PHE A 165 -9.34 -9.45 -15.69
CA PHE A 165 -10.51 -9.77 -16.49
C PHE A 165 -10.73 -8.83 -17.69
N VAL A 166 -10.41 -7.53 -17.61
CA VAL A 166 -10.55 -6.59 -18.74
C VAL A 166 -9.60 -6.97 -19.88
N TRP A 167 -8.35 -7.29 -19.57
CA TRP A 167 -7.38 -7.75 -20.56
C TRP A 167 -7.73 -9.13 -21.11
N VAL A 168 -8.24 -10.03 -20.26
CA VAL A 168 -8.74 -11.35 -20.70
C VAL A 168 -9.90 -11.20 -21.67
N LEU A 169 -10.88 -10.33 -21.36
CA LEU A 169 -12.01 -10.07 -22.25
C LEU A 169 -11.56 -9.40 -23.56
N ALA A 170 -10.59 -8.48 -23.51
CA ALA A 170 -10.02 -7.85 -24.71
C ALA A 170 -9.30 -8.87 -25.61
N VAL A 171 -8.52 -9.79 -25.02
CA VAL A 171 -7.84 -10.87 -25.77
C VAL A 171 -8.86 -11.86 -26.35
N VAL A 172 -9.88 -12.25 -25.58
CA VAL A 172 -10.97 -13.12 -26.07
C VAL A 172 -11.70 -12.46 -27.24
N ALA A 173 -12.01 -11.17 -27.14
CA ALA A 173 -12.65 -10.41 -28.22
C ALA A 173 -11.79 -10.39 -29.49
N LEU A 174 -10.47 -10.13 -29.37
CA LEU A 174 -9.55 -10.15 -30.52
C LEU A 174 -9.45 -11.53 -31.18
N VAL A 175 -9.44 -12.60 -30.39
CA VAL A 175 -9.41 -13.98 -30.90
C VAL A 175 -10.71 -14.31 -31.65
N LEU A 176 -11.86 -13.93 -31.10
CA LEU A 176 -13.16 -14.13 -31.76
C LEU A 176 -13.26 -13.35 -33.08
N VAL A 177 -12.78 -12.10 -33.10
CA VAL A 177 -12.70 -11.28 -34.33
C VAL A 177 -11.79 -11.95 -35.36
N ALA A 178 -10.60 -12.40 -34.98
CA ALA A 178 -9.68 -13.08 -35.89
C ALA A 178 -10.28 -14.38 -36.46
N TYR A 179 -10.98 -15.16 -35.62
CA TYR A 179 -11.65 -16.39 -36.05
C TYR A 179 -12.86 -16.11 -36.96
N GLY A 180 -13.65 -15.07 -36.64
CA GLY A 180 -14.79 -14.61 -37.43
C GLY A 180 -14.38 -14.11 -38.81
N VAL A 181 -13.35 -13.26 -38.89
CA VAL A 181 -12.77 -12.77 -40.15
C VAL A 181 -12.21 -13.95 -40.97
N GLY A 182 -11.52 -14.88 -40.33
CA GLY A 182 -11.02 -16.10 -40.99
C GLY A 182 -12.12 -17.00 -41.55
N ALA A 183 -13.25 -17.14 -40.85
CA ALA A 183 -14.42 -17.88 -41.33
C ALA A 183 -15.11 -17.16 -42.50
N LEU A 184 -15.25 -15.82 -42.43
CA LEU A 184 -15.86 -15.00 -43.48
C LEU A 184 -15.05 -15.06 -44.79
N LEU A 185 -13.73 -14.92 -44.71
CA LEU A 185 -12.84 -15.03 -45.87
C LEU A 185 -12.86 -16.43 -46.51
N ARG A 186 -13.09 -17.49 -45.72
CA ARG A 186 -13.29 -18.85 -46.24
C ARG A 186 -14.63 -19.00 -46.97
N GLN A 187 -15.68 -18.34 -46.52
CA GLN A 187 -16.97 -18.35 -47.21
C GLN A 187 -16.96 -17.49 -48.48
N ALA A 188 -16.26 -16.35 -48.47
CA ALA A 188 -16.10 -15.49 -49.65
C ALA A 188 -15.35 -16.20 -50.80
N LYS A 189 -14.34 -17.03 -50.48
CA LYS A 189 -13.64 -17.88 -51.47
C LYS A 189 -14.48 -19.07 -51.97
N LYS A 190 -15.58 -19.43 -51.29
CA LYS A 190 -16.45 -20.56 -51.66
C LYS A 190 -17.64 -20.17 -52.55
N LYS A 191 -17.87 -18.89 -52.86
CA LYS A 191 -18.91 -18.51 -53.84
C LYS A 191 -18.43 -18.86 -55.26
N PRO A 192 -19.02 -19.84 -55.96
CA PRO A 192 -18.69 -20.10 -57.36
C PRO A 192 -19.21 -18.95 -58.24
N ALA A 193 -18.42 -18.58 -59.25
CA ALA A 193 -18.79 -17.59 -60.24
C ALA A 193 -20.12 -17.98 -60.92
N ARG A 194 -21.14 -17.14 -60.76
CA ARG A 194 -22.44 -17.23 -61.43
C ARG A 194 -22.18 -17.14 -62.94
N LYS A 195 -22.31 -18.26 -63.67
CA LYS A 195 -22.30 -18.29 -65.13
C LYS A 195 -23.41 -17.36 -65.65
N ARG A 196 -23.02 -16.35 -66.43
CA ARG A 196 -23.92 -15.58 -67.28
C ARG A 196 -24.36 -16.49 -68.43
N HIS A 197 -25.67 -16.62 -68.63
CA HIS A 197 -26.26 -16.97 -69.92
C HIS A 197 -26.74 -15.66 -70.56
#